data_AF-A0AA93HKR2-F1
#
_entry.id   AF-A0AA93HKR2-F1
#
_cell.length_a   1.000
_cell.length_b   1.000
_cell.length_c   1.000
_cell.angle_alpha   90.00
_cell.angle_beta   90.00
_cell.angle_gamma   90.00
#
_symmetry.space_group_name_H-M   'P 1'
#
loop_
_entity.id
_entity.type
_entity.pdbx_description
1 polymer ?
#
loop_
_entity_poly.entity_id
_entity_poly.type
_entity_poly.pdbx_seq_one_letter_code
_entity_poly.pdbx_strand_id
1 'polypeptide(L)'
;MPVASPPIPARSPAPLQDSERAFIKEVVERFYGPDVIVRSYGPDPDRLELHVETDADPDMRKYDCLGVLLTRIERHQVSLEVTKRGTKARGSAKLAYRQGIVL
;
A
#
# COMPACT_ATOMS: atom_id res chain seq x y z
N MET A 1 22.40 29.93 -9.47
CA MET A 1 21.31 29.10 -8.91
C MET A 1 21.94 27.87 -8.29
N PRO A 2 21.52 27.43 -7.09
CA PRO A 2 22.04 26.20 -6.51
C PRO A 2 21.65 25.01 -7.40
N VAL A 3 22.59 24.09 -7.61
CA VAL A 3 22.36 22.83 -8.35
C VAL A 3 21.47 21.94 -7.49
N ALA A 4 20.39 21.41 -8.07
CA ALA A 4 19.51 20.50 -7.38
C ALA A 4 20.24 19.20 -7.01
N SER A 5 20.08 18.74 -5.77
CA SER A 5 20.60 17.44 -5.35
C SER A 5 19.97 16.32 -6.17
N PRO A 6 20.73 15.25 -6.48
CA PRO A 6 20.20 14.11 -7.20
C PRO A 6 19.05 13.44 -6.42
N PRO A 7 18.06 12.83 -7.11
CA PRO A 7 16.95 12.14 -6.45
C PRO A 7 17.45 10.98 -5.56
N ILE A 8 16.94 10.89 -4.33
CA ILE A 8 17.22 9.78 -3.42
C ILE A 8 16.83 8.46 -4.11
N PRO A 9 17.67 7.41 -4.15
CA PRO A 9 17.37 6.16 -4.84
C PRO A 9 16.12 5.46 -4.28
N ALA A 10 15.46 4.65 -5.12
CA ALA A 10 14.32 3.84 -4.69
C ALA A 10 14.78 2.79 -3.67
N ARG A 11 13.95 2.53 -2.66
CA ARG A 11 14.22 1.52 -1.63
C ARG A 11 13.29 0.34 -1.85
N SER A 12 13.83 -0.87 -1.79
CA SER A 12 13.03 -2.08 -1.87
C SER A 12 12.10 -2.16 -0.65
N PRO A 13 10.83 -2.55 -0.84
CA PRO A 13 9.92 -2.81 0.27
C PRO A 13 10.41 -3.97 1.14
N ALA A 14 10.02 -3.97 2.40
CA ALA A 14 10.27 -5.08 3.29
C ALA A 14 9.60 -6.35 2.74
N PRO A 15 10.26 -7.51 2.82
CA PRO A 15 9.68 -8.76 2.33
C PRO A 15 8.42 -9.11 3.13
N LEU A 16 7.43 -9.62 2.42
CA LEU A 16 6.19 -10.18 2.98
C LEU A 16 6.22 -11.71 2.83
N GLN A 17 5.77 -12.41 3.87
CA GLN A 17 5.55 -13.85 3.80
C GLN A 17 4.39 -14.16 2.86
N ASP A 18 4.39 -15.33 2.21
CA ASP A 18 3.36 -15.70 1.23
C ASP A 18 1.96 -15.74 1.84
N SER A 19 1.84 -16.18 3.10
CA SER A 19 0.58 -16.16 3.85
C SER A 19 0.07 -14.74 4.13
N GLU A 20 0.97 -13.79 4.43
CA GLU A 20 0.61 -12.38 4.59
C GLU A 20 0.12 -11.80 3.26
N ARG A 21 0.84 -12.06 2.15
CA ARG A 21 0.45 -11.59 0.81
C ARG A 21 -0.93 -12.09 0.42
N ALA A 22 -1.18 -13.39 0.55
CA ALA A 22 -2.45 -14.01 0.23
C ALA A 22 -3.59 -13.40 1.06
N PHE A 23 -3.37 -13.23 2.36
CA PHE A 23 -4.37 -12.64 3.25
C PHE A 23 -4.65 -11.17 2.94
N ILE A 24 -3.61 -10.36 2.70
CA ILE A 24 -3.78 -8.94 2.32
C ILE A 24 -4.63 -8.86 1.05
N LYS A 25 -4.29 -9.65 0.03
CA LYS A 25 -4.99 -9.65 -1.24
C LYS A 25 -6.46 -10.04 -1.08
N GLU A 26 -6.73 -11.14 -0.38
CA GLU A 26 -8.10 -11.61 -0.08
C GLU A 26 -8.93 -10.52 0.61
N VAL A 27 -8.39 -9.90 1.66
CA VAL A 27 -9.08 -8.86 2.42
C VAL A 27 -9.34 -7.65 1.53
N VAL A 28 -8.34 -7.15 0.82
CA VAL A 28 -8.52 -5.94 -0.01
C VAL A 28 -9.50 -6.19 -1.15
N GLU A 29 -9.45 -7.34 -1.82
CA GLU A 29 -10.40 -7.72 -2.86
C GLU A 29 -11.84 -7.78 -2.34
N ARG A 30 -12.06 -8.27 -1.11
CA ARG A 30 -13.38 -8.29 -0.48
C ARG A 30 -13.98 -6.90 -0.27
N PHE A 31 -13.14 -5.89 0.02
CA PHE A 31 -13.62 -4.52 0.29
C PHE A 31 -13.77 -3.66 -0.98
N TYR A 32 -12.89 -3.86 -1.96
CA TYR A 32 -12.74 -2.96 -3.12
C TYR A 32 -12.97 -3.63 -4.47
N GLY A 33 -13.24 -4.94 -4.49
CA GLY A 33 -13.49 -5.73 -5.70
C GLY A 33 -12.24 -6.44 -6.24
N PRO A 34 -12.41 -7.35 -7.22
CA PRO A 34 -11.33 -8.18 -7.74
C PRO A 34 -10.31 -7.42 -8.61
N ASP A 35 -10.68 -6.27 -9.17
CA ASP A 35 -9.83 -5.51 -10.11
C ASP A 35 -8.84 -4.55 -9.42
N VAL A 36 -8.68 -4.71 -8.10
CA VAL A 36 -7.83 -3.85 -7.27
C VAL A 36 -6.36 -4.18 -7.46
N ILE A 37 -5.52 -3.15 -7.40
CA ILE A 37 -4.07 -3.33 -7.39
C ILE A 37 -3.54 -2.97 -6.01
N VAL A 38 -2.95 -3.95 -5.33
CA VAL A 38 -2.33 -3.76 -4.01
C VAL A 38 -0.83 -3.71 -4.15
N ARG A 39 -0.20 -2.71 -3.54
CA ARG A 39 1.24 -2.51 -3.55
C ARG A 39 1.75 -2.37 -2.12
N SER A 40 2.80 -3.11 -1.77
CA SER A 40 3.60 -2.84 -0.57
C SER A 40 4.82 -2.01 -0.95
N TYR A 41 5.10 -0.93 -0.22
CA TYR A 41 6.14 0.04 -0.62
C TYR A 41 7.10 0.49 0.48
N GLY A 42 6.79 0.18 1.74
CA GLY A 42 7.61 0.55 2.90
C GLY A 42 8.82 -0.37 3.07
N PRO A 43 10.05 0.14 3.25
CA PRO A 43 11.25 -0.69 3.44
C PRO A 43 11.43 -1.22 4.87
N ASP A 44 10.64 -0.73 5.83
CA ASP A 44 10.76 -1.05 7.25
C ASP A 44 9.99 -2.35 7.57
N PRO A 45 10.65 -3.39 8.11
CA PRO A 45 9.97 -4.65 8.45
C PRO A 45 8.94 -4.50 9.57
N ASP A 46 9.06 -3.51 10.46
CA ASP A 46 8.11 -3.30 11.56
C ASP A 46 6.86 -2.51 11.12
N ARG A 47 6.90 -1.91 9.92
CA ARG A 47 5.83 -1.07 9.37
C ARG A 47 5.37 -1.59 8.02
N LEU A 48 4.14 -2.09 7.97
CA LEU A 48 3.51 -2.49 6.70
C LEU A 48 2.82 -1.29 6.07
N GLU A 49 3.37 -0.80 4.96
CA GLU A 49 2.81 0.33 4.21
C GLU A 49 2.20 -0.15 2.89
N LEU A 50 0.86 -0.10 2.82
CA LEU A 50 0.08 -0.60 1.69
C LEU A 50 -0.56 0.55 0.91
N HIS A 51 -0.59 0.40 -0.40
CA HIS A 51 -1.34 1.23 -1.33
C HIS A 51 -2.30 0.38 -2.13
N VAL A 52 -3.55 0.80 -2.19
CA VAL A 52 -4.62 0.17 -2.97
C VAL A 52 -5.09 1.13 -4.04
N GLU A 53 -5.03 0.67 -5.28
CA GLU A 53 -5.64 1.34 -6.42
C GLU A 53 -6.91 0.60 -6.83
N THR A 54 -8.03 1.32 -6.89
CA THR A 54 -9.36 0.76 -7.18
C THR A 54 -10.15 1.72 -8.07
N ASP A 55 -11.22 1.25 -8.72
CA ASP A 55 -12.13 2.12 -9.47
C ASP A 55 -13.17 2.80 -8.57
N ALA A 56 -13.32 2.31 -7.33
CA ALA A 56 -14.16 2.94 -6.32
C ALA A 56 -13.55 4.25 -5.78
N ASP A 57 -14.41 5.18 -5.37
CA ASP A 57 -13.96 6.37 -4.67
C ASP A 57 -13.43 6.02 -3.26
N PRO A 58 -12.30 6.60 -2.81
CA PRO A 58 -11.79 6.39 -1.47
C PRO A 58 -12.81 6.90 -0.44
N ASP A 59 -13.18 6.03 0.50
CA ASP A 59 -14.15 6.33 1.54
C ASP A 59 -13.71 5.77 2.90
N MET A 60 -14.64 5.72 3.87
CA MET A 60 -14.37 5.24 5.22
C MET A 60 -14.12 3.72 5.30
N ARG A 61 -14.45 2.92 4.27
CA ARG A 61 -14.21 1.46 4.26
C ARG A 61 -12.74 1.10 4.42
N LYS A 62 -11.83 2.04 4.16
CA LYS A 62 -10.39 1.84 4.39
C LYS A 62 -10.06 1.56 5.85
N TYR A 63 -10.81 2.14 6.79
CA TYR A 63 -10.58 1.91 8.21
C TYR A 63 -11.09 0.54 8.65
N ASP A 64 -12.20 0.08 8.07
CA ASP A 64 -12.71 -1.28 8.29
C ASP A 64 -11.74 -2.33 7.71
N CYS A 65 -11.28 -2.10 6.47
CA CYS A 65 -10.27 -2.94 5.82
C CYS A 65 -8.98 -3.00 6.64
N LEU A 66 -8.48 -1.84 7.08
CA LEU A 66 -7.33 -1.76 7.97
C LEU A 66 -7.55 -2.51 9.28
N GLY A 67 -8.74 -2.40 9.88
CA GLY A 67 -9.12 -3.14 11.08
C GLY A 67 -9.02 -4.64 10.89
N VAL A 68 -9.52 -5.17 9.77
CA VAL A 68 -9.42 -6.61 9.44
C VAL A 68 -7.96 -7.03 9.25
N LEU A 69 -7.15 -6.24 8.55
CA LEU A 69 -5.73 -6.54 8.36
C LEU A 69 -4.98 -6.65 9.71
N LEU A 70 -5.28 -5.75 10.64
CA LEU A 70 -4.69 -5.73 11.98
C LEU A 70 -5.06 -6.94 12.86
N THR A 71 -6.09 -7.71 12.51
CA THR A 71 -6.47 -8.90 13.29
C THR A 71 -5.49 -10.07 13.15
N ARG A 72 -4.69 -10.09 12.08
CA ARG A 72 -3.82 -11.22 11.74
C ARG A 72 -2.40 -10.80 11.39
N ILE A 73 -2.19 -9.57 10.93
CA ILE A 73 -0.86 -9.07 10.60
C ILE A 73 -0.20 -8.53 11.86
N GLU A 74 0.80 -9.24 12.35
CA GLU A 74 1.59 -8.87 13.54
C GLU A 74 2.73 -7.92 13.14
N ARG A 75 2.41 -6.63 13.00
CA ARG A 75 3.38 -5.55 12.76
C ARG A 75 3.13 -4.42 13.75
N HIS A 76 4.16 -3.65 14.10
CA HIS A 76 4.00 -2.50 14.99
C HIS A 76 3.09 -1.42 14.39
N GLN A 77 3.11 -1.28 13.06
CA GLN A 77 2.24 -0.35 12.36
C GLN A 77 1.79 -0.93 11.02
N VAL A 78 0.52 -0.77 10.70
CA VAL A 78 -0.02 -1.03 9.36
C VAL A 78 -0.67 0.27 8.85
N SER A 79 -0.32 0.70 7.64
CA SER A 79 -0.93 1.85 6.97
C SER A 79 -1.53 1.43 5.65
N LEU A 80 -2.68 2.02 5.32
CA LEU A 80 -3.43 1.76 4.10
C LEU A 80 -3.80 3.09 3.44
N GLU A 81 -3.20 3.35 2.29
CA GLU A 81 -3.66 4.42 1.39
C GLU A 81 -4.49 3.82 0.25
N VAL A 82 -5.61 4.47 -0.07
CA VAL A 82 -6.50 4.06 -1.14
C VAL A 82 -6.65 5.22 -2.12
N THR A 83 -6.46 4.95 -3.40
CA THR A 83 -6.62 5.94 -4.47
C THR A 83 -7.48 5.40 -5.60
N LYS A 84 -8.33 6.26 -6.15
CA LYS A 84 -9.10 5.93 -7.35
C LYS A 84 -8.21 5.89 -8.60
N ARG A 85 -8.38 4.88 -9.44
CA ARG A 85 -7.67 4.73 -10.71
C ARG A 85 -7.83 5.97 -11.58
N GLY A 86 -6.75 6.37 -12.25
CA GLY A 86 -6.74 7.56 -13.11
C GLY A 86 -6.68 8.90 -12.35
N THR A 87 -6.72 8.90 -11.01
CA THR A 87 -6.50 10.11 -10.23
C THR A 87 -5.02 10.36 -9.97
N LYS A 88 -4.66 11.62 -9.75
CA LYS A 88 -3.27 12.00 -9.50
C LYS A 88 -2.82 11.49 -8.13
N ALA A 89 -1.78 10.65 -8.11
CA ALA A 89 -1.16 10.19 -6.87
C ALA A 89 -0.67 11.36 -5.99
N ARG A 90 -1.02 11.30 -4.70
CA ARG A 90 -0.63 12.26 -3.66
C ARG A 90 0.10 11.53 -2.53
N GLY A 91 0.80 12.27 -1.68
CA GLY A 91 1.37 11.70 -0.45
C GLY A 91 2.23 10.46 -0.68
N SER A 92 2.00 9.43 0.13
CA SER A 92 2.79 8.21 0.12
C SER A 92 2.46 7.27 -1.06
N ALA A 93 1.30 7.43 -1.71
CA ALA A 93 0.98 6.74 -2.96
C ALA A 93 2.04 6.99 -4.05
N LYS A 94 2.69 8.17 -4.07
CA LYS A 94 3.80 8.42 -5.00
C LYS A 94 4.98 7.48 -4.77
N LEU A 95 5.25 7.13 -3.51
CA LEU A 95 6.27 6.14 -3.17
C LEU A 95 5.82 4.76 -3.64
N ALA A 96 4.54 4.42 -3.46
CA ALA A 96 3.99 3.15 -3.93
C ALA A 96 4.15 2.94 -5.45
N TYR A 97 3.86 3.96 -6.27
CA TYR A 97 4.11 3.85 -7.73
C TYR A 97 5.59 3.82 -8.10
N ARG A 98 6.46 4.40 -7.26
CA ARG A 98 7.89 4.51 -7.54
C ARG A 98 8.66 3.25 -7.19
N GLN A 99 8.35 2.62 -6.06
CA GLN A 99 9.15 1.53 -5.47
C GLN A 99 8.32 0.38 -4.93
N GLY A 100 6.99 0.44 -5.06
CA GLY A 100 6.10 -0.60 -4.54
C GLY A 100 6.16 -1.88 -5.36
N ILE A 101 5.99 -3.00 -4.66
CA ILE A 101 5.84 -4.34 -5.25
C ILE A 101 4.36 -4.69 -5.23
N VAL A 102 3.82 -5.09 -6.38
CA VAL A 102 2.45 -5.60 -6.50
C VAL A 102 2.34 -6.97 -5.82
N LEU A 103 1.29 -7.16 -5.03
CA LEU A 103 1.04 -8.39 -4.26
C LEU A 103 0.24 -9.45 -5.03
#